data_AF-A0A0D1ZUP3-F1
#
_entry.id   AF-A0A0D1ZUP3-F1
#
_cell.length_a   1.000
_cell.length_b   1.000
_cell.length_c   1.000
_cell.angle_alpha   90.00
_cell.angle_beta   90.00
_cell.angle_gamma   90.00
#
_symmetry.space_group_name_H-M   'P 1'
#
loop_
_entity.id
_entity.type
_entity.pdbx_description
1 polymer ?
#
loop_
_entity_poly.entity_id
_entity_poly.type
_entity_poly.pdbx_seq_one_letter_code
_entity_poly.pdbx_strand_id
1 'polypeptide(L)'
;MCDSASGLDKDELDFCQELLSISAPHPPNSVLDESTFLEFFELTRDKSEQWLVKNMHPHIFPAPELLALRGQDGFKDLVEGCNDSWVRAIFPSYGKCPQPDSTIAFKWKKFSREEIRKLGIVIGLPSKYLARDDMFFPFITGEAKCDKQGLHVADRQNIYSMSVALEGIIDLFRRAGRLETLNGKALGLSMSYDNETVKMFAHHVVIKTQEPNDQSRQQPTISALKYRTILDEVSLSAKQGGDRWKPYDFFYNACLKFSERHLQRIKEAIALLPSPGDPGEAHSQPAPSPDEVGQEQIGESVFKKPRNGGVAGELRKQLAVLERQLVEQKEEGKRREEESRRRETALQAQLDRLLQLLETKSR
;
A
#
# COMPACT_ATOMS: atom_id res chain seq x y z
N MET A 1 3.78 -2.24 15.48
CA MET A 1 4.08 -0.86 15.90
C MET A 1 3.34 -0.61 17.20
N CYS A 2 4.01 -0.08 18.21
CA CYS A 2 3.40 0.44 19.45
C CYS A 2 3.49 1.97 19.45
N ASP A 3 3.02 2.65 20.49
CA ASP A 3 3.36 4.05 20.72
C ASP A 3 4.87 4.19 21.02
N SER A 4 5.47 5.30 20.59
CA SER A 4 6.85 5.66 20.93
C SER A 4 6.87 6.57 22.17
N ALA A 5 7.87 6.41 23.06
CA ALA A 5 8.09 7.33 24.17
C ALA A 5 8.44 8.77 23.70
N SER A 6 9.02 8.92 22.50
CA SER A 6 9.26 10.23 21.87
C SER A 6 8.05 10.71 21.05
N GLY A 7 7.10 9.81 20.76
CA GLY A 7 5.81 10.11 20.14
C GLY A 7 5.85 10.68 18.72
N LEU A 8 4.65 11.00 18.23
CA LEU A 8 4.41 11.93 17.15
C LEU A 8 4.77 13.35 17.64
N ASP A 9 5.38 14.18 16.80
CA ASP A 9 5.67 15.58 17.12
C ASP A 9 4.38 16.29 17.51
N LYS A 10 4.45 17.20 18.50
CA LYS A 10 3.27 17.92 18.99
C LYS A 10 2.51 18.65 17.87
N ASP A 11 3.23 19.37 17.00
CA ASP A 11 2.61 20.10 15.88
C ASP A 11 1.95 19.17 14.86
N GLU A 12 2.42 17.92 14.74
CA GLU A 12 1.84 16.91 13.86
C GLU A 12 0.63 16.25 14.50
N LEU A 13 0.64 16.07 15.82
CA LEU A 13 -0.53 15.63 16.58
C LEU A 13 -1.63 16.68 16.54
N ASP A 14 -1.31 17.94 16.83
CA ASP A 14 -2.24 19.06 16.81
C ASP A 14 -2.88 19.21 15.41
N PHE A 15 -2.08 19.07 14.34
CA PHE A 15 -2.60 19.04 12.98
C PHE A 15 -3.55 17.86 12.75
N CYS A 16 -3.20 16.64 13.17
CA CYS A 16 -4.09 15.48 13.03
C CYS A 16 -5.39 15.65 13.83
N GLN A 17 -5.35 16.29 14.99
CA GLN A 17 -6.53 16.61 15.81
C GLN A 17 -7.39 17.71 15.19
N GLU A 18 -6.78 18.66 14.47
CA GLU A 18 -7.52 19.64 13.66
C GLU A 18 -8.35 18.93 12.57
N LEU A 19 -7.80 17.90 11.92
CA LEU A 19 -8.53 17.13 10.90
C LEU A 19 -9.78 16.44 11.46
N LEU A 20 -9.73 16.00 12.73
CA LEU A 20 -10.87 15.40 13.45
C LEU A 20 -11.93 16.44 13.84
N SER A 21 -11.53 17.69 14.06
CA SER A 21 -12.38 18.73 14.63
C SER A 21 -13.16 19.52 13.58
N ILE A 22 -12.70 19.53 12.33
CA ILE A 22 -13.31 20.28 11.24
C ILE A 22 -14.46 19.47 10.64
N SER A 23 -15.67 20.04 10.64
CA SER A 23 -16.79 19.43 9.92
C SER A 23 -16.61 19.56 8.41
N ALA A 24 -16.78 18.45 7.69
CA ALA A 24 -16.75 18.40 6.23
C ALA A 24 -18.17 18.58 5.65
N PRO A 25 -18.30 18.91 4.35
CA PRO A 25 -19.61 18.93 3.69
C PRO A 25 -20.23 17.53 3.68
N HIS A 26 -21.32 17.35 4.42
CA HIS A 26 -22.07 16.09 4.46
C HIS A 26 -22.96 15.93 3.22
N PRO A 27 -22.99 14.75 2.57
CA PRO A 27 -23.87 14.51 1.44
C PRO A 27 -25.34 14.52 1.89
N PRO A 28 -26.27 15.08 1.08
CA PRO A 28 -27.68 15.07 1.42
C PRO A 28 -28.25 13.66 1.34
N ASN A 29 -29.23 13.35 2.20
CA ASN A 29 -29.91 12.06 2.28
C ASN A 29 -28.92 10.90 2.54
N SER A 30 -27.98 11.13 3.45
CA SER A 30 -27.03 10.11 3.87
C SER A 30 -27.68 9.11 4.82
N VAL A 31 -27.25 7.85 4.79
CA VAL A 31 -27.65 6.88 5.83
C VAL A 31 -27.13 7.28 7.21
N LEU A 32 -26.13 8.17 7.28
CA LEU A 32 -25.63 8.77 8.53
C LEU A 32 -26.48 9.95 9.01
N ASP A 33 -27.55 10.33 8.31
CA ASP A 33 -28.48 11.36 8.79
C ASP A 33 -29.22 10.85 10.03
N GLU A 34 -29.59 11.77 10.94
CA GLU A 34 -30.20 11.43 12.24
C GLU A 34 -31.44 10.55 12.09
N SER A 35 -32.26 10.81 11.08
CA SER A 35 -33.50 10.09 10.81
C SER A 35 -33.30 8.64 10.36
N THR A 36 -32.15 8.29 9.80
CA THR A 36 -31.89 6.97 9.19
C THR A 36 -30.80 6.18 9.88
N PHE A 37 -29.92 6.85 10.62
CA PHE A 37 -28.69 6.25 11.15
C PHE A 37 -28.96 5.04 12.04
N LEU A 38 -29.93 5.10 12.95
CA LEU A 38 -30.21 3.99 13.86
C LEU A 38 -30.67 2.73 13.11
N GLU A 39 -31.54 2.88 12.11
CA GLU A 39 -31.98 1.75 11.28
C GLU A 39 -30.83 1.18 10.45
N PHE A 40 -30.00 2.04 9.89
CA PHE A 40 -28.80 1.63 9.15
C PHE A 40 -27.79 0.92 10.07
N PHE A 41 -27.56 1.44 11.26
CA PHE A 41 -26.67 0.86 12.26
C PHE A 41 -27.14 -0.53 12.68
N GLU A 42 -28.43 -0.71 12.98
CA GLU A 42 -28.98 -2.04 13.28
C GLU A 42 -28.83 -3.01 12.08
N LEU A 43 -28.99 -2.51 10.85
CA LEU A 43 -28.80 -3.32 9.65
C LEU A 43 -27.35 -3.82 9.50
N THR A 44 -26.35 -3.12 10.05
CA THR A 44 -24.93 -3.53 9.95
C THR A 44 -24.56 -4.72 10.83
N ARG A 45 -25.40 -5.08 11.81
CA ARG A 45 -25.16 -6.21 12.72
C ARG A 45 -25.18 -7.55 11.99
N ASP A 46 -24.29 -8.46 12.39
CA ASP A 46 -24.12 -9.80 11.79
C ASP A 46 -23.79 -9.80 10.29
N LYS A 47 -23.44 -8.63 9.73
CA LYS A 47 -23.05 -8.52 8.32
C LYS A 47 -21.60 -8.93 8.11
N SER A 48 -21.32 -9.42 6.90
CA SER A 48 -19.97 -9.79 6.50
C SER A 48 -19.09 -8.56 6.30
N GLU A 49 -17.78 -8.74 6.38
CA GLU A 49 -16.78 -7.72 6.07
C GLU A 49 -17.03 -7.08 4.70
N GLN A 50 -17.27 -7.90 3.66
CA GLN A 50 -17.59 -7.42 2.31
C GLN A 50 -18.87 -6.58 2.26
N TRP A 51 -19.86 -6.88 3.10
CA TRP A 51 -21.08 -6.09 3.16
C TRP A 51 -20.81 -4.72 3.79
N LEU A 52 -19.99 -4.65 4.85
CA LEU A 52 -19.58 -3.39 5.47
C LEU A 52 -18.74 -2.55 4.49
N VAL A 53 -17.76 -3.16 3.81
CA VAL A 53 -16.95 -2.50 2.77
C VAL A 53 -17.85 -1.94 1.66
N LYS A 54 -18.86 -2.68 1.23
CA LYS A 54 -19.73 -2.23 0.15
C LYS A 54 -20.75 -1.16 0.57
N ASN A 55 -21.36 -1.30 1.75
CA ASN A 55 -22.56 -0.54 2.11
C ASN A 55 -22.35 0.45 3.26
N MET A 56 -21.24 0.37 3.99
CA MET A 56 -20.92 1.28 5.09
C MET A 56 -19.70 2.14 4.77
N HIS A 57 -18.63 1.55 4.23
CA HIS A 57 -17.40 2.26 3.88
C HIS A 57 -17.65 3.55 3.10
N PRO A 58 -18.48 3.61 2.03
CA PRO A 58 -18.61 4.82 1.24
C PRO A 58 -19.26 5.99 2.00
N HIS A 59 -19.92 5.72 3.13
CA HIS A 59 -20.55 6.72 3.97
C HIS A 59 -19.61 7.28 5.04
N ILE A 60 -18.60 6.53 5.47
CA ILE A 60 -17.61 6.96 6.46
C ILE A 60 -16.26 7.33 5.82
N PHE A 61 -15.97 6.82 4.63
CA PHE A 61 -14.75 7.03 3.86
C PHE A 61 -15.13 7.29 2.39
N PRO A 62 -15.56 8.51 2.05
CA PRO A 62 -16.07 8.82 0.71
C PRO A 62 -14.97 8.75 -0.36
N ALA A 63 -15.21 7.99 -1.43
CA ALA A 63 -14.32 7.84 -2.57
C ALA A 63 -13.82 9.18 -3.16
N PRO A 64 -12.52 9.54 -3.04
CA PRO A 64 -11.97 10.79 -3.56
C PRO A 64 -12.20 10.99 -5.06
N GLU A 65 -12.12 9.92 -5.85
CA GLU A 65 -12.30 10.01 -7.30
C GLU A 65 -13.75 10.33 -7.68
N LEU A 66 -14.73 9.80 -6.92
CA LEU A 66 -16.14 10.14 -7.12
C LEU A 66 -16.44 11.56 -6.65
N LEU A 67 -15.80 12.04 -5.57
CA LEU A 67 -15.89 13.43 -5.14
C LEU A 67 -15.36 14.39 -6.23
N ALA A 68 -14.21 14.07 -6.82
CA ALA A 68 -13.65 14.85 -7.93
C ALA A 68 -14.58 14.89 -9.15
N LEU A 69 -15.22 13.76 -9.51
CA LEU A 69 -16.20 13.69 -10.59
C LEU A 69 -17.45 14.55 -10.32
N ARG A 70 -17.81 14.74 -9.04
CA ARG A 70 -18.91 15.60 -8.60
C ARG A 70 -18.53 17.09 -8.49
N GLY A 71 -17.33 17.47 -8.95
CA GLY A 71 -16.87 18.86 -8.98
C GLY A 71 -16.08 19.30 -7.75
N GLN A 72 -15.71 18.39 -6.85
CA GLN A 72 -14.81 18.71 -5.74
C GLN A 72 -13.35 18.64 -6.19
N ASP A 73 -12.87 19.75 -6.76
CA ASP A 73 -11.59 19.83 -7.45
C ASP A 73 -10.38 19.46 -6.60
N GLY A 74 -10.45 19.65 -5.27
CA GLY A 74 -9.40 19.29 -4.32
C GLY A 74 -9.03 17.80 -4.31
N PHE A 75 -9.91 16.92 -4.81
CA PHE A 75 -9.67 15.47 -4.85
C PHE A 75 -9.17 14.96 -6.21
N LYS A 76 -9.08 15.81 -7.25
CA LYS A 76 -8.75 15.42 -8.65
C LYS A 76 -7.41 14.68 -8.78
N ASP A 77 -6.58 14.83 -7.78
CA ASP A 77 -5.19 14.45 -7.72
C ASP A 77 -4.92 13.16 -6.98
N LEU A 78 -5.95 12.65 -6.31
CA LEU A 78 -5.93 11.42 -5.57
C LEU A 78 -6.45 10.29 -6.44
N VAL A 79 -5.96 9.09 -6.14
CA VAL A 79 -6.47 7.82 -6.69
C VAL A 79 -6.85 6.93 -5.52
N GLU A 80 -7.92 6.17 -5.71
CA GLU A 80 -8.40 5.19 -4.76
C GLU A 80 -8.09 3.78 -5.25
N GLY A 81 -7.74 2.90 -4.31
CA GLY A 81 -7.72 1.46 -4.51
C GLY A 81 -8.74 0.80 -3.60
N CYS A 82 -9.53 -0.14 -4.15
CA CYS A 82 -10.60 -0.82 -3.43
C CYS A 82 -10.29 -2.32 -3.38
N ASN A 83 -9.72 -2.79 -2.27
CA ASN A 83 -9.22 -4.16 -2.14
C ASN A 83 -8.21 -4.54 -3.26
N ASP A 84 -7.41 -3.56 -3.68
CA ASP A 84 -6.43 -3.71 -4.75
C ASP A 84 -5.09 -4.20 -4.21
N SER A 85 -4.55 -5.26 -4.83
CA SER A 85 -3.22 -5.74 -4.48
C SER A 85 -2.15 -4.74 -4.94
N TRP A 86 -1.21 -4.43 -4.06
CA TRP A 86 -0.09 -3.52 -4.32
C TRP A 86 1.00 -4.22 -5.16
N VAL A 87 0.65 -4.66 -6.37
CA VAL A 87 1.47 -5.49 -7.25
C VAL A 87 2.78 -4.85 -7.71
N ARG A 88 2.92 -3.53 -7.57
CA ARG A 88 4.16 -2.78 -7.84
C ARG A 88 4.98 -2.45 -6.60
N ALA A 89 4.46 -2.72 -5.40
CA ALA A 89 5.20 -2.43 -4.18
C ALA A 89 6.35 -3.42 -3.99
N ILE A 90 7.48 -2.92 -3.49
CA ILE A 90 8.52 -3.75 -2.90
C ILE A 90 8.15 -3.97 -1.43
N PHE A 91 7.86 -5.22 -1.06
CA PHE A 91 7.48 -5.64 0.30
C PHE A 91 8.30 -6.85 0.75
N PRO A 92 8.36 -7.17 2.06
CA PRO A 92 9.15 -8.28 2.56
C PRO A 92 8.71 -9.63 1.96
N SER A 93 9.67 -10.44 1.50
CA SER A 93 9.41 -11.71 0.79
C SER A 93 8.66 -12.77 1.60
N TYR A 94 8.69 -12.67 2.93
CA TYR A 94 7.95 -13.56 3.83
C TYR A 94 6.50 -13.13 4.08
N GLY A 95 6.08 -11.97 3.55
CA GLY A 95 4.73 -11.45 3.69
C GLY A 95 3.89 -11.62 2.43
N LYS A 96 2.56 -11.51 2.58
CA LYS A 96 1.65 -11.39 1.43
C LYS A 96 1.75 -9.98 0.84
N CYS A 97 1.50 -9.85 -0.46
CA CYS A 97 1.37 -8.53 -1.07
C CYS A 97 0.30 -7.72 -0.31
N PRO A 98 0.57 -6.48 0.12
CA PRO A 98 -0.43 -5.63 0.73
C PRO A 98 -1.67 -5.51 -0.16
N GLN A 99 -2.84 -5.62 0.45
CA GLN A 99 -4.13 -5.50 -0.23
C GLN A 99 -5.17 -4.94 0.75
N PRO A 100 -5.10 -3.64 1.10
CA PRO A 100 -6.08 -3.02 1.99
C PRO A 100 -7.46 -2.91 1.34
N ASP A 101 -8.53 -2.97 2.12
CA ASP A 101 -9.90 -2.73 1.63
C ASP A 101 -10.04 -1.35 0.95
N SER A 102 -9.32 -0.35 1.46
CA SER A 102 -9.20 0.97 0.83
C SER A 102 -7.78 1.49 0.91
N THR A 103 -7.30 2.10 -0.18
CA THR A 103 -6.00 2.77 -0.26
C THR A 103 -6.16 4.12 -0.94
N ILE A 104 -5.67 5.20 -0.34
CA ILE A 104 -5.55 6.51 -0.99
C ILE A 104 -4.09 6.82 -1.26
N ALA A 105 -3.81 7.26 -2.48
CA ALA A 105 -2.49 7.69 -2.92
C ALA A 105 -2.58 8.85 -3.92
N PHE A 106 -1.43 9.31 -4.41
CA PHE A 106 -1.36 10.31 -5.47
C PHE A 106 -1.42 9.67 -6.85
N LYS A 107 -2.16 10.31 -7.76
CA LYS A 107 -2.12 9.93 -9.18
C LYS A 107 -0.74 10.19 -9.76
N TRP A 108 -0.28 9.30 -10.64
CA TRP A 108 0.99 9.45 -11.36
C TRP A 108 1.15 10.83 -12.03
N LYS A 109 0.05 11.43 -12.54
CA LYS A 109 0.02 12.76 -13.18
C LYS A 109 0.51 13.90 -12.28
N LYS A 110 0.62 13.68 -10.97
CA LYS A 110 1.19 14.66 -10.03
C LYS A 110 2.70 14.75 -10.05
N PHE A 111 3.35 13.79 -10.69
CA PHE A 111 4.78 13.74 -10.82
C PHE A 111 5.13 14.00 -12.29
N SER A 112 5.94 15.03 -12.51
CA SER A 112 6.58 15.30 -13.79
C SER A 112 7.47 14.13 -14.18
N ARG A 113 7.77 14.05 -15.49
CA ARG A 113 8.71 13.02 -16.00
C ARG A 113 10.08 13.12 -15.33
N GLU A 114 10.51 14.32 -14.94
CA GLU A 114 11.79 14.51 -14.24
C GLU A 114 11.71 13.95 -12.81
N GLU A 115 10.67 14.27 -12.05
CA GLU A 115 10.45 13.71 -10.70
C GLU A 115 10.40 12.18 -10.73
N ILE A 116 9.69 11.59 -11.70
CA ILE A 116 9.62 10.12 -11.88
C ILE A 116 11.01 9.53 -12.16
N ARG A 117 11.82 10.18 -13.00
CA ARG A 117 13.19 9.72 -13.29
C ARG A 117 14.12 9.87 -12.10
N LYS A 118 14.04 10.98 -11.35
CA LYS A 118 14.80 11.18 -10.10
C LYS A 118 14.48 10.10 -9.09
N LEU A 119 13.22 9.68 -8.99
CA LEU A 119 12.82 8.55 -8.16
C LEU A 119 13.36 7.20 -8.68
N GLY A 120 13.73 7.09 -9.96
CA GLY A 120 14.17 5.83 -10.57
C GLY A 120 13.00 4.88 -10.86
N ILE A 121 11.79 5.43 -11.05
CA ILE A 121 10.60 4.63 -11.33
C ILE A 121 10.60 4.24 -12.81
N VAL A 122 10.49 2.93 -13.05
CA VAL A 122 10.22 2.36 -14.37
C VAL A 122 8.84 1.72 -14.33
N ILE A 123 7.90 2.26 -15.10
CA ILE A 123 6.52 1.74 -15.15
C ILE A 123 6.53 0.26 -15.54
N GLY A 124 5.73 -0.54 -14.84
CA GLY A 124 5.71 -1.98 -15.01
C GLY A 124 6.70 -2.77 -14.15
N LEU A 125 7.64 -2.11 -13.46
CA LEU A 125 8.58 -2.74 -12.54
C LEU A 125 8.24 -2.43 -11.07
N PRO A 126 8.63 -3.30 -10.11
CA PRO A 126 8.48 -3.01 -8.70
C PRO A 126 9.22 -1.74 -8.26
N SER A 127 8.64 -1.00 -7.33
CA SER A 127 9.19 0.22 -6.75
C SER A 127 8.80 0.35 -5.28
N LYS A 128 9.63 1.05 -4.49
CA LYS A 128 9.30 1.42 -3.11
C LYS A 128 8.22 2.51 -3.03
N TYR A 129 7.97 3.22 -4.13
CA TYR A 129 7.09 4.39 -4.17
C TYR A 129 5.71 4.09 -4.75
N LEU A 130 5.44 2.85 -5.19
CA LEU A 130 4.23 2.50 -5.92
C LEU A 130 3.45 1.38 -5.23
N ALA A 131 2.12 1.50 -5.22
CA ALA A 131 1.24 0.35 -5.02
C ALA A 131 0.88 -0.31 -6.36
N ARG A 132 0.48 0.52 -7.34
CA ARG A 132 0.16 0.17 -8.72
C ARG A 132 0.86 1.17 -9.66
N ASP A 133 0.78 0.92 -10.97
CA ASP A 133 1.40 1.81 -11.97
C ASP A 133 0.82 3.24 -11.98
N ASP A 134 -0.40 3.42 -11.45
CA ASP A 134 -1.11 4.70 -11.36
C ASP A 134 -1.11 5.33 -9.95
N MET A 135 -0.62 4.59 -8.95
CA MET A 135 -0.83 4.86 -7.52
C MET A 135 0.51 5.07 -6.79
N PHE A 136 0.89 6.34 -6.66
CA PHE A 136 2.17 6.78 -6.14
C PHE A 136 2.04 7.21 -4.67
N PHE A 137 2.98 6.76 -3.84
CA PHE A 137 3.07 7.03 -2.41
C PHE A 137 1.71 6.85 -1.69
N PRO A 138 1.23 5.60 -1.50
CA PRO A 138 0.07 5.35 -0.65
C PRO A 138 0.24 5.99 0.72
N PHE A 139 -0.78 6.72 1.18
CA PHE A 139 -0.68 7.49 2.43
C PHE A 139 -1.90 7.37 3.34
N ILE A 140 -3.01 6.77 2.89
CA ILE A 140 -4.13 6.35 3.75
C ILE A 140 -4.48 4.90 3.43
N THR A 141 -4.69 4.06 4.46
CA THR A 141 -5.28 2.72 4.30
C THR A 141 -6.51 2.52 5.18
N GLY A 142 -7.47 1.73 4.69
CA GLY A 142 -8.66 1.33 5.42
C GLY A 142 -8.81 -0.18 5.45
N GLU A 143 -9.21 -0.73 6.59
CA GLU A 143 -9.49 -2.17 6.77
C GLU A 143 -10.76 -2.33 7.61
N ALA A 144 -11.71 -3.10 7.06
CA ALA A 144 -12.95 -3.46 7.71
C ALA A 144 -12.79 -4.81 8.40
N LYS A 145 -13.53 -5.05 9.49
CA LYS A 145 -13.78 -6.40 10.00
C LYS A 145 -15.25 -6.54 10.33
N CYS A 146 -15.78 -7.76 10.24
CA CYS A 146 -17.09 -8.05 10.82
C CYS A 146 -16.98 -8.23 12.34
N ASP A 147 -18.11 -8.09 13.04
CA ASP A 147 -18.30 -8.34 14.48
C ASP A 147 -17.66 -9.64 15.01
N LYS A 148 -17.59 -10.68 14.16
CA LYS A 148 -17.00 -11.99 14.50
C LYS A 148 -15.46 -12.00 14.51
N GLN A 149 -14.82 -10.94 14.00
CA GLN A 149 -13.37 -10.82 13.98
C GLN A 149 -12.96 -9.57 14.76
N GLY A 150 -12.03 -9.75 15.71
CA GLY A 150 -11.56 -8.62 16.50
C GLY A 150 -10.89 -7.54 15.64
N LEU A 151 -11.21 -6.28 15.90
CA LEU A 151 -10.71 -5.12 15.17
C LEU A 151 -9.16 -5.02 15.14
N HIS A 152 -8.47 -5.65 16.11
CA HIS A 152 -7.02 -5.80 16.12
C HIS A 152 -6.46 -6.55 14.89
N VAL A 153 -7.27 -7.29 14.12
CA VAL A 153 -6.87 -7.89 12.85
C VAL A 153 -6.69 -6.82 11.78
N ALA A 154 -7.69 -5.94 11.60
CA ALA A 154 -7.59 -4.77 10.73
C ALA A 154 -6.40 -3.88 11.10
N ASP A 155 -6.19 -3.64 12.40
CA ASP A 155 -5.02 -2.91 12.90
C ASP A 155 -3.69 -3.48 12.40
N ARG A 156 -3.54 -4.81 12.43
CA ARG A 156 -2.31 -5.47 11.98
C ARG A 156 -2.13 -5.38 10.48
N GLN A 157 -3.21 -5.50 9.71
CA GLN A 157 -3.18 -5.35 8.26
C GLN A 157 -2.81 -3.92 7.85
N ASN A 158 -3.45 -2.92 8.47
CA ASN A 158 -3.11 -1.51 8.30
C ASN A 158 -1.64 -1.21 8.68
N ILE A 159 -1.15 -1.73 9.82
CA ILE A 159 0.27 -1.59 10.19
C ILE A 159 1.17 -2.18 9.11
N TYR A 160 0.83 -3.35 8.57
CA TYR A 160 1.65 -4.02 7.56
C TYR A 160 1.72 -3.19 6.28
N SER A 161 0.57 -2.76 5.75
CA SER A 161 0.49 -1.94 4.54
C SER A 161 1.18 -0.59 4.71
N MET A 162 0.93 0.11 5.83
CA MET A 162 1.61 1.37 6.11
C MET A 162 3.10 1.21 6.38
N SER A 163 3.55 0.06 6.92
CA SER A 163 4.98 -0.23 7.03
C SER A 163 5.65 -0.30 5.66
N VAL A 164 4.98 -0.88 4.66
CA VAL A 164 5.48 -0.92 3.27
C VAL A 164 5.49 0.47 2.67
N ALA A 165 4.40 1.23 2.82
CA ALA A 165 4.31 2.60 2.29
C ALA A 165 5.38 3.54 2.88
N LEU A 166 5.61 3.48 4.20
CA LEU A 166 6.61 4.31 4.88
C LEU A 166 8.05 4.02 4.41
N GLU A 167 8.36 2.81 3.92
CA GLU A 167 9.70 2.53 3.36
C GLU A 167 10.00 3.41 2.15
N GLY A 168 9.00 3.71 1.31
CA GLY A 168 9.17 4.63 0.18
C GLY A 168 9.57 6.03 0.65
N ILE A 169 8.91 6.55 1.69
CA ILE A 169 9.20 7.87 2.25
C ILE A 169 10.58 7.89 2.93
N ILE A 170 10.89 6.87 3.73
CA ILE A 170 12.20 6.73 4.40
C ILE A 170 13.33 6.67 3.37
N ASP A 171 13.16 5.88 2.31
CA ASP A 171 14.14 5.75 1.25
C ASP A 171 14.35 7.07 0.49
N LEU A 172 13.28 7.76 0.13
CA LEU A 172 13.34 9.08 -0.51
C LEU A 172 14.12 10.09 0.34
N PHE A 173 13.77 10.22 1.62
CA PHE A 173 14.41 11.19 2.52
C PHE A 173 15.85 10.81 2.86
N ARG A 174 16.17 9.52 2.91
CA ARG A 174 17.55 9.05 3.03
C ARG A 174 18.38 9.46 1.81
N ARG A 175 17.86 9.24 0.60
CA ARG A 175 18.52 9.63 -0.66
C ARG A 175 18.67 11.15 -0.79
N ALA A 176 17.74 11.92 -0.25
CA ALA A 176 17.80 13.37 -0.21
C ALA A 176 18.70 13.94 0.91
N GLY A 177 19.30 13.08 1.75
CA GLY A 177 20.13 13.53 2.88
C GLY A 177 19.35 14.28 3.97
N ARG A 178 18.06 13.96 4.15
CA ARG A 178 17.13 14.65 5.07
C ARG A 178 16.38 13.70 6.00
N LEU A 179 16.90 12.49 6.22
CA LEU A 179 16.20 11.43 6.97
C LEU A 179 15.78 11.87 8.37
N GLU A 180 16.62 12.62 9.06
CA GLU A 180 16.40 13.18 10.39
C GLU A 180 15.15 14.07 10.48
N THR A 181 14.78 14.74 9.39
CA THR A 181 13.59 15.61 9.35
C THR A 181 12.27 14.86 9.45
N LEU A 182 12.28 13.54 9.22
CA LEU A 182 11.09 12.69 9.36
C LEU A 182 10.77 12.33 10.80
N ASN A 183 11.70 12.54 11.74
CA ASN A 183 11.49 12.19 13.14
C ASN A 183 10.21 12.84 13.67
N GLY A 184 9.28 12.02 14.18
CA GLY A 184 8.02 12.47 14.75
C GLY A 184 6.99 12.99 13.74
N LYS A 185 7.27 12.98 12.42
CA LYS A 185 6.33 13.46 11.40
C LYS A 185 5.24 12.44 11.09
N ALA A 186 3.98 12.88 10.91
CA ALA A 186 2.93 12.02 10.40
C ALA A 186 3.16 11.78 8.89
N LEU A 187 3.42 10.52 8.53
CA LEU A 187 3.78 10.11 7.18
C LEU A 187 2.71 9.27 6.49
N GLY A 188 1.69 8.85 7.24
CA GLY A 188 0.47 8.31 6.67
C GLY A 188 -0.57 8.05 7.74
N LEU A 189 -1.77 7.72 7.32
CA LEU A 189 -2.93 7.53 8.17
C LEU A 189 -3.53 6.15 7.93
N SER A 190 -4.22 5.61 8.91
CA SER A 190 -5.03 4.41 8.67
C SER A 190 -6.29 4.39 9.50
N MET A 191 -7.32 3.73 8.98
CA MET A 191 -8.57 3.50 9.69
C MET A 191 -8.88 2.00 9.76
N SER A 192 -9.09 1.52 10.97
CA SER A 192 -9.61 0.18 11.22
C SER A 192 -11.04 0.32 11.70
N TYR A 193 -11.98 -0.39 11.10
CA TYR A 193 -13.37 -0.28 11.52
C TYR A 193 -14.14 -1.60 11.46
N ASP A 194 -15.17 -1.69 12.29
CA ASP A 194 -16.23 -2.69 12.22
C ASP A 194 -17.60 -1.98 12.22
N ASN A 195 -18.67 -2.72 12.46
CA ASN A 195 -20.03 -2.17 12.51
C ASN A 195 -20.26 -1.20 13.68
N GLU A 196 -19.44 -1.22 14.73
CA GLU A 196 -19.63 -0.42 15.94
C GLU A 196 -18.53 0.64 16.14
N THR A 197 -17.29 0.32 15.82
CA THR A 197 -16.11 1.11 16.20
C THR A 197 -15.28 1.49 14.99
N VAL A 198 -14.78 2.73 14.99
CA VAL A 198 -13.77 3.22 14.04
C VAL A 198 -12.56 3.72 14.80
N LYS A 199 -11.38 3.14 14.55
CA LYS A 199 -10.09 3.59 15.08
C LYS A 199 -9.29 4.30 14.01
N MET A 200 -8.80 5.51 14.31
CA MET A 200 -8.01 6.33 13.41
C MET A 200 -6.59 6.45 13.94
N PHE A 201 -5.60 6.27 13.07
CA PHE A 201 -4.19 6.26 13.45
C PHE A 201 -3.36 7.20 12.56
N ALA A 202 -2.33 7.80 13.15
CA ALA A 202 -1.22 8.39 12.43
C ALA A 202 0.00 7.46 12.50
N HIS A 203 0.66 7.24 11.36
CA HIS A 203 1.90 6.47 11.23
C HIS A 203 3.07 7.43 11.09
N HIS A 204 4.10 7.22 11.90
CA HIS A 204 5.26 8.10 11.96
C HIS A 204 6.54 7.28 12.14
N VAL A 205 7.68 7.96 12.07
CA VAL A 205 8.99 7.33 12.32
C VAL A 205 9.71 8.03 13.46
N VAL A 206 10.56 7.28 14.15
CA VAL A 206 11.54 7.80 15.11
C VAL A 206 12.92 7.47 14.56
N ILE A 207 13.75 8.48 14.42
CA ILE A 207 15.10 8.36 13.91
C ILE A 207 16.04 8.12 15.08
N LYS A 208 16.80 7.02 15.03
CA LYS A 208 17.82 6.69 16.02
C LYS A 208 19.19 6.67 15.35
N THR A 209 20.09 7.48 15.89
CA THR A 209 21.51 7.47 15.54
C THR A 209 22.25 6.60 16.55
N GLN A 210 22.91 5.55 16.07
CA GLN A 210 23.88 4.81 16.87
C GLN A 210 25.27 5.36 16.61
N GLU A 211 25.89 5.87 17.67
CA GLU A 211 27.29 6.28 17.67
C GLU A 211 28.18 5.06 17.42
N PRO A 212 29.30 5.22 16.70
CA PRO A 212 30.27 4.15 16.52
C PRO A 212 30.84 3.72 17.87
N ASN A 213 31.01 2.41 18.09
CA ASN A 213 31.89 1.97 19.17
C ASN A 213 33.33 2.38 18.83
N ASP A 214 34.03 2.99 19.79
CA ASP A 214 35.41 3.55 19.69
C ASP A 214 36.46 2.62 19.03
N GLN A 215 36.18 1.32 18.91
CA GLN A 215 37.08 0.32 18.34
C GLN A 215 36.83 0.03 16.85
N SER A 216 35.80 0.60 16.24
CA SER A 216 35.46 0.39 14.83
C SER A 216 35.34 1.73 14.11
N ARG A 217 36.10 1.93 13.02
CA ARG A 217 35.93 3.06 12.07
C ARG A 217 34.61 2.96 11.28
N GLN A 218 33.51 2.59 11.93
CA GLN A 218 32.19 2.52 11.33
C GLN A 218 31.56 3.91 11.39
N GLN A 219 30.91 4.32 10.31
CA GLN A 219 30.10 5.54 10.34
C GLN A 219 28.88 5.34 11.25
N PRO A 220 28.36 6.41 11.88
CA PRO A 220 27.15 6.32 12.69
C PRO A 220 26.00 5.74 11.85
N THR A 221 25.31 4.75 12.41
CA THR A 221 24.19 4.09 11.74
C THR A 221 22.91 4.82 12.09
N ILE A 222 22.25 5.42 11.10
CA ILE A 222 20.96 6.10 11.26
C ILE A 222 19.85 5.12 10.86
N SER A 223 19.03 4.73 11.83
CA SER A 223 17.88 3.84 11.65
C SER A 223 16.56 4.60 11.81
N ALA A 224 15.57 4.24 10.99
CA ALA A 224 14.21 4.77 11.09
C ALA A 224 13.30 3.67 11.60
N LEU A 225 12.81 3.81 12.84
CA LEU A 225 11.88 2.89 13.45
C LEU A 225 10.45 3.40 13.22
N LYS A 226 9.56 2.52 12.77
CA LYS A 226 8.18 2.90 12.44
C LYS A 226 7.26 2.69 13.64
N TYR A 227 6.41 3.66 13.88
CA TYR A 227 5.45 3.71 14.99
C TYR A 227 4.10 4.20 14.49
N ARG A 228 3.08 4.00 15.32
CA ARG A 228 1.75 4.57 15.10
C ARG A 228 1.25 5.16 16.41
N THR A 229 0.39 6.16 16.30
CA THR A 229 -0.33 6.78 17.41
C THR A 229 -1.83 6.74 17.11
N ILE A 230 -2.62 6.37 18.11
CA ILE A 230 -4.08 6.45 18.03
C ILE A 230 -4.47 7.92 18.08
N LEU A 231 -5.20 8.39 17.07
CA LEU A 231 -5.72 9.75 17.02
C LEU A 231 -7.06 9.86 17.72
N ASP A 232 -7.96 8.92 17.43
CA ASP A 232 -9.27 8.79 18.08
C ASP A 232 -9.83 7.37 17.89
N GLU A 233 -10.74 6.97 18.79
CA GLU A 233 -11.51 5.74 18.75
C GLU A 233 -12.99 6.08 18.95
N VAL A 234 -13.74 6.01 17.84
CA VAL A 234 -15.14 6.43 17.79
C VAL A 234 -16.05 5.21 17.88
N SER A 235 -16.97 5.22 18.86
CA SER A 235 -18.12 4.32 18.87
C SER A 235 -19.26 4.98 18.10
N LEU A 236 -19.67 4.34 17.00
CA LEU A 236 -20.73 4.81 16.11
C LEU A 236 -22.10 4.82 16.79
N SER A 237 -22.34 3.98 17.81
CA SER A 237 -23.60 3.94 18.56
C SER A 237 -23.66 4.94 19.72
N ALA A 238 -22.53 5.50 20.15
CA ALA A 238 -22.45 6.37 21.31
C ALA A 238 -23.37 7.59 21.18
N LYS A 239 -24.07 7.94 22.27
CA LYS A 239 -25.00 9.08 22.35
C LYS A 239 -26.03 9.08 21.20
N GLN A 240 -26.60 7.92 20.88
CA GLN A 240 -27.52 7.73 19.74
C GLN A 240 -26.90 8.14 18.39
N GLY A 241 -25.62 7.84 18.20
CA GLY A 241 -24.90 8.18 16.99
C GLY A 241 -24.37 9.60 16.93
N GLY A 242 -24.18 10.28 18.07
CA GLY A 242 -23.67 11.67 18.08
C GLY A 242 -22.34 11.85 17.33
N ASP A 243 -21.50 10.82 17.31
CA ASP A 243 -20.17 10.86 16.69
C ASP A 243 -20.11 10.18 15.30
N ARG A 244 -21.26 9.81 14.72
CA ARG A 244 -21.36 9.06 13.45
C ARG A 244 -20.68 9.72 12.25
N TRP A 245 -20.56 11.05 12.26
CA TRP A 245 -19.92 11.82 11.19
C TRP A 245 -18.42 12.02 11.38
N LYS A 246 -17.86 11.79 12.58
CA LYS A 246 -16.44 12.02 12.86
C LYS A 246 -15.50 11.26 11.90
N PRO A 247 -15.73 9.96 11.59
CA PRO A 247 -14.89 9.25 10.63
C PRO A 247 -14.91 9.88 9.22
N TYR A 248 -16.10 10.30 8.77
CA TYR A 248 -16.30 10.97 7.49
C TYR A 248 -15.54 12.29 7.44
N ASP A 249 -15.73 13.13 8.47
CA ASP A 249 -15.08 14.43 8.58
C ASP A 249 -13.56 14.28 8.57
N PHE A 250 -13.02 13.38 9.39
CA PHE A 250 -11.60 13.10 9.44
C PHE A 250 -11.05 12.64 8.10
N PHE A 251 -11.68 11.66 7.46
CA PHE A 251 -11.19 11.12 6.19
C PHE A 251 -11.25 12.14 5.06
N TYR A 252 -12.35 12.90 4.99
CA TYR A 252 -12.51 13.96 4.00
C TYR A 252 -11.41 15.02 4.17
N ASN A 253 -11.18 15.48 5.40
CA ASN A 253 -10.15 16.46 5.72
C ASN A 253 -8.74 15.91 5.50
N ALA A 254 -8.49 14.64 5.82
CA ALA A 254 -7.22 13.98 5.55
C ALA A 254 -6.93 13.91 4.05
N CYS A 255 -7.92 13.51 3.24
CA CYS A 255 -7.78 13.51 1.80
C CYS A 255 -7.43 14.89 1.24
N LEU A 256 -7.98 15.98 1.79
CA LEU A 256 -7.66 17.34 1.30
C LEU A 256 -6.36 17.89 1.91
N LYS A 257 -6.34 18.09 3.23
CA LYS A 257 -5.29 18.83 3.92
C LYS A 257 -4.04 18.00 4.16
N PHE A 258 -4.18 16.74 4.60
CA PHE A 258 -3.03 15.88 4.85
C PHE A 258 -2.32 15.55 3.53
N SER A 259 -3.08 15.25 2.47
CA SER A 259 -2.48 14.94 1.16
C SER A 259 -1.68 16.12 0.58
N GLU A 260 -2.16 17.36 0.72
CA GLU A 260 -1.44 18.56 0.26
C GLU A 260 -0.10 18.71 1.00
N ARG A 261 -0.13 18.68 2.34
CA ARG A 261 1.07 18.76 3.18
C ARG A 261 2.04 17.62 2.89
N HIS A 262 1.53 16.41 2.68
CA HIS A 262 2.35 15.24 2.39
C HIS A 262 2.97 15.30 0.98
N LEU A 263 2.21 15.74 -0.02
CA LEU A 263 2.70 15.91 -1.39
C LEU A 263 3.80 16.97 -1.46
N GLN A 264 3.62 18.10 -0.78
CA GLN A 264 4.63 19.15 -0.71
C GLN A 264 5.94 18.58 -0.14
N ARG A 265 5.86 17.89 1.00
CA ARG A 265 7.01 17.22 1.65
C ARG A 265 7.73 16.26 0.69
N ILE A 266 6.97 15.44 -0.05
CA ILE A 266 7.53 14.51 -1.04
C ILE A 266 8.24 15.28 -2.18
N LYS A 267 7.58 16.29 -2.75
CA LYS A 267 8.15 17.08 -3.86
C LYS A 267 9.42 17.81 -3.46
N GLU A 268 9.45 18.41 -2.27
CA GLU A 268 10.64 19.06 -1.72
C GLU A 268 11.82 18.08 -1.61
N ALA A 269 11.58 16.85 -1.13
CA ALA A 269 12.62 15.82 -1.06
C ALA A 269 13.06 15.34 -2.46
N ILE A 270 12.15 15.19 -3.42
CA ILE A 270 12.49 14.82 -4.79
C ILE A 270 13.35 15.91 -5.46
N ALA A 271 13.07 17.19 -5.20
CA ALA A 271 13.83 18.30 -5.76
C ALA A 271 15.32 18.25 -5.38
N LEU A 272 15.65 17.70 -4.20
CA LEU A 272 17.01 17.53 -3.69
C LEU A 272 17.75 16.33 -4.31
N LEU A 273 17.05 15.43 -5.02
CA LEU A 273 17.70 14.29 -5.68
C LEU A 273 18.48 14.76 -6.93
N PRO A 274 19.64 14.14 -7.21
CA PRO A 274 20.43 14.45 -8.40
C PRO A 274 19.64 14.14 -9.67
N SER A 275 19.85 14.94 -10.71
CA SER A 275 19.24 14.67 -12.01
C SER A 275 19.88 13.41 -12.63
N PRO A 276 19.11 12.53 -13.27
CA PRO A 276 19.67 11.38 -13.96
C PRO A 276 20.53 11.85 -15.15
N GLY A 277 21.83 11.94 -14.92
CA GLY A 277 22.80 12.49 -15.87
C GLY A 277 23.85 13.43 -15.26
N ASP A 278 23.67 13.90 -14.02
CA ASP A 278 24.70 14.67 -13.34
C ASP A 278 25.84 13.74 -12.86
N PRO A 279 27.09 13.93 -13.31
CA PRO A 279 28.25 13.22 -12.78
C PRO A 279 28.61 13.81 -11.40
N GLY A 280 27.79 13.52 -10.40
CA GLY A 280 27.98 13.97 -9.02
C GLY A 280 27.82 12.79 -8.06
N GLU A 281 28.95 12.33 -7.53
CA GLU A 281 29.09 11.37 -6.42
C GLU A 281 28.62 9.94 -6.69
N ALA A 282 29.31 9.29 -7.63
CA ALA A 282 29.62 7.88 -7.46
C ALA A 282 30.50 7.75 -6.20
N HIS A 283 29.93 7.28 -5.08
CA HIS A 283 30.76 6.72 -4.02
C HIS A 283 31.53 5.53 -4.61
N SER A 284 32.77 5.79 -4.99
CA SER A 284 33.75 4.80 -5.42
C SER A 284 33.93 3.77 -4.31
N GLN A 285 33.23 2.64 -4.41
CA GLN A 285 33.76 1.40 -3.88
C GLN A 285 34.73 0.85 -4.93
N PRO A 286 36.01 0.64 -4.59
CA PRO A 286 36.95 0.08 -5.55
C PRO A 286 36.57 -1.39 -5.80
N ALA A 287 36.34 -1.73 -7.06
CA ALA A 287 36.33 -3.12 -7.50
C ALA A 287 37.74 -3.70 -7.32
N PRO A 288 37.89 -4.96 -6.87
CA PRO A 288 39.19 -5.60 -6.79
C PRO A 288 39.71 -5.89 -8.19
N SER A 289 40.93 -5.45 -8.46
CA SER A 289 41.66 -5.69 -9.71
C SER A 289 41.95 -7.19 -9.90
N PRO A 290 41.82 -7.73 -11.12
CA PRO A 290 42.36 -9.04 -11.47
C PRO A 290 43.85 -8.90 -11.79
N ASP A 291 44.68 -9.61 -11.02
CA ASP A 291 46.01 -10.14 -11.37
C ASP A 291 46.98 -9.98 -10.19
N GLU A 292 47.12 -11.06 -9.42
CA GLU A 292 48.43 -11.48 -8.90
C GLU A 292 48.42 -13.00 -8.79
N VAL A 293 48.85 -13.64 -9.89
CA VAL A 293 49.26 -15.04 -9.92
C VAL A 293 50.63 -15.12 -9.25
N GLY A 294 50.68 -15.66 -8.05
CA GLY A 294 51.89 -16.00 -7.31
C GLY A 294 51.80 -17.43 -6.78
N GLN A 295 52.73 -18.27 -7.22
CA GLN A 295 52.78 -19.73 -7.07
C GLN A 295 52.96 -20.18 -5.62
N GLU A 296 52.25 -21.23 -5.19
CA GLU A 296 52.74 -22.13 -4.14
C GLU A 296 52.56 -23.61 -4.51
N GLN A 297 53.51 -24.38 -4.01
CA GLN A 297 54.00 -25.65 -4.53
C GLN A 297 53.09 -26.85 -4.21
N ILE A 298 53.15 -27.82 -5.12
CA ILE A 298 52.54 -29.15 -5.01
C ILE A 298 53.26 -29.96 -3.93
N GLY A 299 52.51 -30.42 -2.93
CA GLY A 299 52.87 -31.54 -2.05
C GLY A 299 51.77 -32.60 -2.08
N GLU A 300 52.11 -33.79 -2.54
CA GLU A 300 51.22 -34.96 -2.68
C GLU A 300 50.55 -35.36 -1.37
N SER A 301 49.22 -35.53 -1.37
CA SER A 301 48.54 -36.53 -0.52
C SER A 301 47.10 -36.81 -0.98
N VAL A 302 46.92 -37.99 -1.54
CA VAL A 302 45.72 -38.87 -1.51
C VAL A 302 44.36 -38.25 -1.87
N PHE A 303 43.96 -38.51 -3.12
CA PHE A 303 42.60 -38.41 -3.63
C PHE A 303 41.57 -39.17 -2.75
N LYS A 304 40.62 -38.44 -2.14
CA LYS A 304 39.29 -38.96 -1.82
C LYS A 304 38.25 -38.00 -2.39
N LYS A 305 37.52 -38.45 -3.41
CA LYS A 305 36.36 -37.75 -4.02
C LYS A 305 35.27 -37.50 -2.96
N PRO A 306 34.83 -36.25 -2.72
CA PRO A 306 33.53 -36.00 -2.11
C PRO A 306 32.44 -36.15 -3.18
N ARG A 307 31.37 -36.87 -2.83
CA ARG A 307 30.16 -37.03 -3.65
C ARG A 307 29.52 -35.67 -3.93
N ASN A 308 29.22 -35.42 -5.20
CA ASN A 308 28.37 -34.32 -5.66
C ASN A 308 27.02 -34.32 -4.92
N GLY A 309 26.69 -33.20 -4.28
CA GLY A 309 25.37 -32.94 -3.67
C GLY A 309 25.20 -31.52 -3.12
N GLY A 310 25.94 -30.54 -3.65
CA GLY A 310 25.88 -29.17 -3.16
C GLY A 310 24.60 -28.45 -3.61
N VAL A 311 24.10 -27.54 -2.76
CA VAL A 311 22.94 -26.64 -2.88
C VAL A 311 22.61 -26.16 -4.31
N ALA A 312 23.62 -25.95 -5.16
CA ALA A 312 23.45 -25.60 -6.57
C ALA A 312 22.72 -26.67 -7.42
N GLY A 313 22.87 -27.96 -7.11
CA GLY A 313 22.15 -29.05 -7.78
C GLY A 313 20.68 -29.11 -7.37
N GLU A 314 20.37 -28.75 -6.13
CA GLU A 314 19.01 -28.71 -5.62
C GLU A 314 18.25 -27.50 -6.17
N LEU A 315 18.89 -26.33 -6.23
CA LEU A 315 18.31 -25.16 -6.90
C LEU A 315 18.01 -25.41 -8.39
N ARG A 316 18.89 -26.11 -9.12
CA ARG A 316 18.63 -26.46 -10.52
C ARG A 316 17.42 -27.40 -10.69
N LYS A 317 17.25 -28.36 -9.77
CA LYS A 317 16.06 -29.22 -9.77
C LYS A 317 14.79 -28.43 -9.47
N GLN A 318 14.83 -27.52 -8.50
CA GLN A 318 13.69 -26.68 -8.15
C GLN A 318 13.30 -25.73 -9.30
N LEU A 319 14.28 -25.13 -9.98
CA LEU A 319 14.03 -24.32 -11.19
C LEU A 319 13.39 -25.15 -12.30
N ALA A 320 13.91 -26.35 -12.58
CA ALA A 320 13.34 -27.22 -13.62
C ALA A 320 11.91 -27.69 -13.29
N VAL A 321 11.56 -27.82 -12.01
CA VAL A 321 10.19 -28.14 -11.57
C VAL A 321 9.26 -26.94 -11.76
N LEU A 322 9.70 -25.74 -11.38
CA LEU A 322 8.93 -24.50 -11.55
C LEU A 322 8.67 -24.17 -13.02
N GLU A 323 9.67 -24.34 -13.89
CA GLU A 323 9.50 -24.17 -15.34
C GLU A 323 8.45 -25.13 -15.90
N ARG A 324 8.45 -26.39 -15.43
CA ARG A 324 7.47 -27.39 -15.87
C ARG A 324 6.05 -27.06 -15.42
N GLN A 325 5.88 -26.60 -14.17
CA GLN A 325 4.59 -26.14 -13.65
C GLN A 325 4.06 -24.91 -14.39
N LEU A 326 4.92 -23.98 -14.78
CA LEU A 326 4.53 -22.79 -15.53
C LEU A 326 4.03 -23.15 -16.94
N VAL A 327 4.67 -24.12 -17.60
CA VAL A 327 4.23 -24.63 -18.91
C VAL A 327 2.87 -25.31 -18.78
N GLU A 328 2.71 -26.17 -17.78
CA GLU A 328 1.45 -26.89 -17.52
C GLU A 328 0.29 -25.92 -17.23
N GLN A 329 0.51 -24.89 -16.40
CA GLN A 329 -0.50 -23.84 -16.16
C GLN A 329 -0.87 -23.06 -17.42
N LYS A 330 0.10 -22.77 -18.30
CA LYS A 330 -0.18 -22.09 -19.58
C LYS A 330 -1.00 -22.96 -20.52
N GLU A 331 -0.71 -24.27 -20.56
CA GLU A 331 -1.49 -25.21 -21.37
C GLU A 331 -2.91 -25.41 -20.82
N GLU A 332 -3.07 -25.53 -19.49
CA GLU A 332 -4.39 -25.57 -18.86
C GLU A 332 -5.19 -24.28 -19.12
N GLY A 333 -4.55 -23.11 -19.04
CA GLY A 333 -5.17 -21.83 -19.36
C GLY A 333 -5.71 -21.80 -20.80
N LYS A 334 -4.89 -22.20 -21.77
CA LYS A 334 -5.30 -22.30 -23.18
C LYS A 334 -6.45 -23.29 -23.38
N ARG A 335 -6.44 -24.44 -22.69
CA ARG A 335 -7.52 -25.43 -22.77
C ARG A 335 -8.83 -24.87 -22.20
N ARG A 336 -8.78 -24.15 -21.08
CA ARG A 336 -9.95 -23.49 -20.47
C ARG A 336 -10.52 -22.40 -21.37
N GLU A 337 -9.67 -21.58 -21.99
CA GLU A 337 -10.09 -20.57 -22.96
C GLU A 337 -10.75 -21.21 -24.19
N GLU A 338 -10.16 -22.27 -24.74
CA GLU A 338 -10.73 -22.96 -25.89
C GLU A 338 -12.07 -23.64 -25.56
N GLU A 339 -12.19 -24.23 -24.37
CA GLU A 339 -13.45 -24.80 -23.90
C GLU A 339 -14.52 -23.72 -23.69
N SER A 340 -14.15 -22.57 -23.11
CA SER A 340 -15.06 -21.43 -22.96
C SER A 340 -15.56 -20.93 -24.31
N ARG A 341 -14.66 -20.77 -25.29
CA ARG A 341 -15.01 -20.35 -26.65
C ARG A 341 -15.94 -21.35 -27.34
N ARG A 342 -15.72 -22.66 -27.15
CA ARG A 342 -16.61 -23.72 -27.66
C ARG A 342 -18.00 -23.65 -27.03
N ARG A 343 -18.07 -23.43 -25.71
CA ARG A 343 -19.35 -23.28 -24.99
C ARG A 343 -20.13 -22.06 -25.47
N GLU A 344 -19.45 -20.93 -25.65
CA GLU A 344 -20.05 -19.69 -26.17
C GLU A 344 -20.60 -19.88 -27.59
N THR A 345 -19.83 -20.52 -28.47
CA THR A 345 -20.26 -20.83 -29.84
C THR A 345 -21.49 -21.75 -29.85
N ALA A 346 -21.53 -22.74 -28.95
CA ALA A 346 -22.66 -23.66 -28.83
C ALA A 346 -23.94 -22.96 -28.33
N LEU A 347 -23.80 -22.05 -27.36
CA LEU A 347 -24.90 -21.21 -26.86
C LEU A 347 -25.42 -20.28 -27.95
N GLN A 348 -24.54 -19.66 -28.73
CA GLN A 348 -24.94 -18.80 -29.85
C GLN A 348 -25.75 -19.60 -30.88
N ALA A 349 -25.28 -20.79 -31.27
CA ALA A 349 -26.01 -21.66 -32.19
C ALA A 349 -27.36 -22.17 -31.61
N GLN A 350 -27.51 -22.29 -30.30
CA GLN A 350 -28.81 -22.58 -29.68
C GLN A 350 -29.75 -21.37 -29.74
N LEU A 351 -29.23 -20.16 -29.48
CA LEU A 351 -29.98 -18.92 -29.56
C LEU A 351 -30.53 -18.69 -30.98
N ASP A 352 -29.69 -18.87 -32.00
CA ASP A 352 -30.07 -18.70 -33.40
C ASP A 352 -31.18 -19.68 -33.82
N ARG A 353 -31.12 -20.93 -33.33
CA ARG A 353 -32.17 -21.93 -33.55
C ARG A 353 -33.49 -21.56 -32.88
N LEU A 354 -33.44 -21.01 -31.66
CA LEU A 354 -34.65 -20.54 -30.97
C LEU A 354 -35.29 -19.35 -31.69
N LEU A 355 -34.48 -18.43 -32.20
CA LEU A 355 -34.96 -17.30 -32.99
C LEU A 355 -35.64 -17.76 -34.29
N GLN A 356 -35.06 -18.70 -35.03
CA GLN A 356 -35.69 -19.27 -36.22
C GLN A 356 -37.02 -20.00 -35.92
N LEU A 357 -37.12 -20.69 -34.78
CA LEU A 357 -38.35 -21.35 -34.36
C LEU A 357 -39.45 -20.35 -33.95
N LEU A 358 -39.07 -19.19 -33.43
CA LEU A 358 -40.02 -18.11 -33.12
C LEU A 358 -40.51 -17.42 -34.40
N GLU A 359 -39.63 -17.16 -35.36
CA GLU A 359 -40.00 -16.57 -36.65
C GLU A 359 -40.92 -17.47 -37.49
N THR A 360 -40.70 -18.78 -37.43
CA THR A 360 -41.54 -19.77 -38.15
C THR A 360 -42.88 -20.04 -37.48
N LYS A 361 -43.04 -19.77 -36.18
CA LYS A 361 -44.33 -19.83 -35.48
C LYS A 361 -45.17 -18.55 -35.60
N SER A 362 -44.58 -17.46 -36.11
CA SER A 362 -45.26 -16.17 -36.26
C SER A 362 -45.79 -15.91 -37.68
N ARG A 363 -45.71 -16.90 -38.57
CA ARG A 363 -46.42 -17.00 -39.85
C ARG A 363 -47.46 -18.10 -39.76
#